data_AF-A0A4V0HVZ1-F1
#
_entry.id   AF-A0A4V0HVZ1-F1
#
_cell.length_a   1.000
_cell.length_b   1.000
_cell.length_c   1.000
_cell.angle_alpha   90.00
_cell.angle_beta   90.00
_cell.angle_gamma   90.00
#
_symmetry.space_group_name_H-M   'P 1'
#
loop_
_entity.id
_entity.type
_entity.pdbx_description
1 polymer ?
#
loop_
_entity_poly.entity_id
_entity_poly.type
_entity_poly.pdbx_seq_one_letter_code
_entity_poly.pdbx_strand_id
1 'polypeptide(L)'
;MRALLVVSHPGHELRLHHWMERVRPDVLLLTDGSGSAGAARIASTRAVLDRAGARLLDGDKTVPDARVYRALRERDTGFFAAMAASVCRHVAGGYDLVACDGLEGFNTSHDLCHYLVVAAAARQPEATRPEVREFPLEAPPASWAGAGSDVLALDEPALARKVRAALGYTELAAEVRSSLAHMGEAAFATEAMRRVRPGPDPNAPPGAPPHYETFGARRVREGVYPEVIRWVDHVRPVVNHLWPQPGGAPCGC
;
A
#
# COMPACT_ATOMS: atom_id res chain seq x y z
N MET A 1 4.12 5.25 20.95
CA MET A 1 3.45 5.47 19.66
C MET A 1 2.84 4.16 19.22
N ARG A 2 1.53 4.12 18.96
CA ARG A 2 0.87 2.99 18.29
C ARG A 2 0.76 3.31 16.81
N ALA A 3 1.19 2.38 15.96
CA ALA A 3 1.14 2.56 14.51
C ALA A 3 0.42 1.41 13.82
N LEU A 4 -0.26 1.74 12.73
CA LEU A 4 -0.85 0.81 11.78
C LEU A 4 -0.12 0.96 10.44
N LEU A 5 0.31 -0.15 9.85
CA LEU A 5 0.80 -0.21 8.48
C LEU A 5 -0.26 -0.89 7.62
N VAL A 6 -0.77 -0.20 6.60
CA VAL A 6 -1.73 -0.75 5.64
C VAL A 6 -1.04 -0.86 4.29
N VAL A 7 -0.93 -2.06 3.75
CA VAL A 7 -0.32 -2.28 2.42
C VAL A 7 -1.26 -3.01 1.49
N SER A 8 -1.18 -2.70 0.20
CA SER A 8 -2.04 -3.34 -0.80
C SER A 8 -1.76 -4.83 -0.90
N HIS A 9 -0.48 -5.24 -0.96
CA HIS A 9 -0.09 -6.64 -1.08
C HIS A 9 1.08 -7.01 -0.15
N PRO A 10 1.18 -8.29 0.27
CA PRO A 10 2.36 -8.87 0.90
C PRO A 10 3.67 -8.57 0.17
N GLY A 11 4.73 -8.24 0.90
CA GLY A 11 6.05 -7.85 0.40
C GLY A 11 6.29 -6.34 0.40
N HIS A 12 5.24 -5.53 0.39
CA HIS A 12 5.35 -4.06 0.46
C HIS A 12 5.93 -3.59 1.78
N GLU A 13 5.64 -4.31 2.87
CA GLU A 13 6.18 -4.05 4.20
C GLU A 13 7.71 -4.10 4.23
N LEU A 14 8.35 -4.82 3.29
CA LEU A 14 9.81 -4.85 3.18
C LEU A 14 10.41 -3.48 2.89
N ARG A 15 9.65 -2.55 2.27
CA ARG A 15 10.11 -1.16 2.08
C ARG A 15 10.39 -0.45 3.41
N LEU A 16 9.67 -0.82 4.47
CA LEU A 16 9.75 -0.25 5.82
C LEU A 16 10.22 -1.28 6.87
N HIS A 17 11.04 -2.25 6.48
CA HIS A 17 11.48 -3.34 7.35
C HIS A 17 12.11 -2.85 8.67
N HIS A 18 13.08 -1.94 8.59
CA HIS A 18 13.77 -1.47 9.80
C HIS A 18 12.86 -0.57 10.66
N TRP A 19 11.99 0.22 10.03
CA TRP A 19 10.93 0.94 10.73
C TRP A 19 10.01 -0.02 11.50
N MET A 20 9.62 -1.16 10.91
CA MET A 20 8.82 -2.18 11.59
C MET A 20 9.56 -2.77 12.80
N GLU A 21 10.85 -3.06 12.70
CA GLU A 21 11.66 -3.55 13.85
C GLU A 21 11.64 -2.56 15.03
N ARG A 22 11.62 -1.26 14.72
CA ARG A 22 11.65 -0.17 15.72
C ARG A 22 10.29 0.15 16.31
N VAL A 23 9.25 0.19 15.47
CA VAL A 23 7.91 0.66 15.84
C VAL A 23 6.97 -0.47 16.22
N ARG A 24 7.19 -1.68 15.70
CA ARG A 24 6.36 -2.87 15.94
C ARG A 24 4.87 -2.59 15.67
N PRO A 25 4.53 -2.15 14.44
CA PRO A 25 3.17 -1.75 14.10
C PRO A 25 2.21 -2.96 14.07
N ASP A 26 0.92 -2.65 14.17
CA ASP A 26 -0.11 -3.52 13.62
C ASP A 26 -0.08 -3.41 12.09
N VAL A 27 -0.30 -4.51 11.37
CA VAL A 27 -0.21 -4.57 9.90
C VAL A 27 -1.51 -5.11 9.32
N LEU A 28 -2.07 -4.40 8.35
CA LEU A 28 -3.24 -4.79 7.59
C LEU A 28 -2.87 -4.97 6.12
N LEU A 29 -3.28 -6.10 5.55
CA LEU A 29 -3.10 -6.41 4.14
C LEU A 29 -4.44 -6.25 3.42
N LEU A 30 -4.48 -5.56 2.28
CA LEU A 30 -5.70 -5.49 1.48
C LEU A 30 -5.93 -6.73 0.63
N THR A 31 -4.86 -7.45 0.31
CA THR A 31 -4.88 -8.62 -0.56
C THR A 31 -3.92 -9.71 -0.07
N ASP A 32 -3.94 -10.87 -0.74
CA ASP A 32 -3.03 -11.99 -0.49
C ASP A 32 -1.75 -11.96 -1.33
N GLY A 33 -1.60 -11.00 -2.24
CA GLY A 33 -0.44 -10.90 -3.10
C GLY A 33 -0.33 -12.02 -4.12
N SER A 34 -1.38 -12.77 -4.42
CA SER A 34 -1.31 -13.88 -5.38
C SER A 34 -0.80 -13.48 -6.77
N GLY A 35 -0.94 -12.20 -7.16
CA GLY A 35 -0.46 -11.67 -8.42
C GLY A 35 -0.96 -12.47 -9.63
N SER A 36 -0.17 -12.50 -10.70
CA SER A 36 -0.43 -13.34 -11.88
C SER A 36 -0.09 -14.82 -11.66
N ALA A 37 0.75 -15.13 -10.68
CA ALA A 37 1.19 -16.50 -10.38
C ALA A 37 0.14 -17.31 -9.58
N GLY A 38 -0.83 -16.64 -8.96
CA GLY A 38 -1.91 -17.26 -8.18
C GLY A 38 -1.50 -17.72 -6.77
N ALA A 39 -0.23 -17.59 -6.38
CA ALA A 39 0.28 -18.07 -5.11
C ALA A 39 0.24 -16.99 -4.03
N ALA A 40 -0.64 -17.15 -3.04
CA ALA A 40 -0.75 -16.24 -1.90
C ALA A 40 0.56 -16.15 -1.11
N ARG A 41 0.92 -14.93 -0.69
CA ARG A 41 2.20 -14.58 -0.08
C ARG A 41 2.11 -14.33 1.44
N ILE A 42 0.95 -14.61 2.05
CA ILE A 42 0.64 -14.30 3.47
C ILE A 42 1.62 -14.95 4.45
N ALA A 43 2.02 -16.21 4.20
CA ALA A 43 2.92 -16.94 5.10
C ALA A 43 4.30 -16.25 5.19
N SER A 44 4.82 -15.77 4.06
CA SER A 44 6.08 -15.03 4.01
C SER A 44 5.98 -13.69 4.75
N THR A 45 4.91 -12.90 4.54
CA THR A 45 4.67 -11.69 5.35
C THR A 45 4.60 -12.03 6.83
N ARG A 46 3.83 -13.04 7.26
CA ARG A 46 3.75 -13.43 8.68
C ARG A 46 5.12 -13.70 9.27
N ALA A 47 5.97 -14.44 8.56
CA ALA A 47 7.33 -14.75 9.01
C ALA A 47 8.25 -13.50 9.08
N VAL A 48 8.01 -12.47 8.25
CA VAL A 48 8.70 -11.18 8.34
C VAL A 48 8.19 -10.40 9.56
N LEU A 49 6.87 -10.30 9.73
CA LEU A 49 6.24 -9.56 10.83
C LEU A 49 6.61 -10.14 12.19
N ASP A 50 6.57 -11.46 12.35
CA ASP A 50 6.94 -12.14 13.59
C ASP A 50 8.39 -11.83 14.01
N ARG A 51 9.30 -11.74 13.03
CA ARG A 51 10.71 -11.37 13.28
C ARG A 51 10.90 -9.90 13.59
N ALA A 52 10.13 -9.02 12.94
CA ALA A 52 10.14 -7.59 13.22
C ALA A 52 9.43 -7.23 14.55
N GLY A 53 8.70 -8.18 15.14
CA GLY A 53 7.85 -7.94 16.32
C GLY A 53 6.57 -7.17 16.01
N ALA A 54 6.17 -7.13 14.74
CA ALA A 54 4.92 -6.55 14.25
C ALA A 54 3.79 -7.59 14.28
N ARG A 55 2.52 -7.14 14.21
CA ARG A 55 1.36 -8.02 14.31
C ARG A 55 0.46 -7.93 13.08
N LEU A 56 0.21 -9.07 12.43
CA LEU A 56 -0.76 -9.14 11.33
C LEU A 56 -2.19 -9.12 11.86
N LEU A 57 -2.98 -8.14 11.43
CA LEU A 57 -4.43 -8.04 11.63
C LEU A 57 -5.16 -8.84 10.56
N ASP A 58 -6.31 -9.43 10.92
CA ASP A 58 -7.19 -10.14 9.97
C ASP A 58 -6.44 -11.21 9.13
N GLY A 59 -5.41 -11.86 9.69
CA GLY A 59 -4.50 -12.71 8.91
C GLY A 59 -5.09 -14.02 8.35
N ASP A 60 -6.36 -14.29 8.62
CA ASP A 60 -7.19 -15.35 8.02
C ASP A 60 -8.07 -14.84 6.87
N LYS A 61 -8.25 -13.53 6.74
CA LYS A 61 -9.02 -12.89 5.67
C LYS A 61 -8.09 -12.56 4.52
N THR A 62 -8.25 -13.30 3.43
CA THR A 62 -7.45 -13.10 2.22
C THR A 62 -8.34 -12.70 1.04
N VAL A 63 -7.99 -11.60 0.38
CA VAL A 63 -8.60 -11.18 -0.87
C VAL A 63 -7.58 -11.42 -1.99
N PRO A 64 -7.86 -12.27 -2.98
CA PRO A 64 -6.95 -12.45 -4.11
C PRO A 64 -6.74 -11.16 -4.91
N ASP A 65 -5.52 -10.91 -5.37
CA ASP A 65 -5.20 -9.75 -6.24
C ASP A 65 -6.13 -9.71 -7.46
N ALA A 66 -6.42 -10.89 -8.03
CA ALA A 66 -7.35 -11.04 -9.16
C ALA A 66 -8.78 -10.59 -8.83
N ARG A 67 -9.23 -10.70 -7.57
CA ARG A 67 -10.55 -10.21 -7.14
C ARG A 67 -10.60 -8.69 -7.16
N VAL A 68 -9.54 -8.02 -6.68
CA VAL A 68 -9.45 -6.54 -6.72
C VAL A 68 -9.39 -6.05 -8.17
N TYR A 69 -8.56 -6.69 -9.00
CA TYR A 69 -8.47 -6.37 -10.42
C TYR A 69 -9.82 -6.51 -11.14
N ARG A 70 -10.53 -7.62 -10.92
CA ARG A 70 -11.87 -7.83 -11.48
C ARG A 70 -12.86 -6.79 -10.98
N ALA A 71 -12.89 -6.51 -9.67
CA ALA A 71 -13.78 -5.53 -9.08
C ALA A 71 -13.56 -4.12 -9.66
N LEU A 72 -12.31 -3.72 -9.91
CA LEU A 72 -11.98 -2.47 -10.59
C LEU A 72 -12.54 -2.42 -12.02
N ARG A 73 -12.34 -3.50 -12.80
CA ARG A 73 -12.86 -3.61 -14.18
C ARG A 73 -14.38 -3.50 -14.22
N GLU A 74 -15.05 -4.18 -13.31
CA GLU A 74 -16.51 -4.22 -13.18
C GLU A 74 -17.08 -2.98 -12.46
N ARG A 75 -16.21 -2.11 -11.91
CA ARG A 75 -16.58 -0.95 -11.09
C ARG A 75 -17.50 -1.35 -9.93
N ASP A 76 -17.17 -2.47 -9.29
CA ASP A 76 -17.91 -3.04 -8.16
C ASP A 76 -17.74 -2.15 -6.92
N THR A 77 -18.52 -1.08 -6.85
CA THR A 77 -18.49 -0.11 -5.74
C THR A 77 -18.88 -0.74 -4.42
N GLY A 78 -19.70 -1.80 -4.43
CA GLY A 78 -20.08 -2.55 -3.23
C GLY A 78 -18.89 -3.26 -2.59
N PHE A 79 -18.07 -3.92 -3.40
CA PHE A 79 -16.82 -4.54 -2.94
C PHE A 79 -15.86 -3.52 -2.32
N PHE A 80 -15.66 -2.38 -2.98
CA PHE A 80 -14.76 -1.34 -2.44
C PHE A 80 -15.34 -0.62 -1.23
N ALA A 81 -16.65 -0.44 -1.14
CA ALA A 81 -17.30 0.08 0.06
C ALA A 81 -17.09 -0.84 1.28
N ALA A 82 -17.20 -2.16 1.08
CA ALA A 82 -16.93 -3.13 2.15
C ALA A 82 -15.45 -3.12 2.58
N MET A 83 -14.53 -3.03 1.61
CA MET A 83 -13.09 -2.89 1.89
C MET A 83 -12.80 -1.59 2.65
N ALA A 84 -13.38 -0.47 2.23
CA ALA A 84 -13.26 0.82 2.89
C ALA A 84 -13.80 0.80 4.32
N ALA A 85 -14.95 0.17 4.55
CA ALA A 85 -15.50 0.01 5.89
C ALA A 85 -14.55 -0.80 6.79
N SER A 86 -13.89 -1.82 6.24
CA SER A 86 -12.88 -2.59 6.97
C SER A 86 -11.67 -1.75 7.36
N VAL A 87 -11.11 -1.01 6.41
CA VAL A 87 -9.99 -0.08 6.68
C VAL A 87 -10.40 0.98 7.71
N CYS A 88 -11.61 1.55 7.60
CA CYS A 88 -12.13 2.53 8.57
C CYS A 88 -12.17 1.98 9.99
N ARG A 89 -12.66 0.75 10.20
CA ARG A 89 -12.70 0.12 11.53
C ARG A 89 -11.31 -0.05 12.13
N HIS A 90 -10.34 -0.46 11.32
CA HIS A 90 -8.96 -0.61 11.78
C HIS A 90 -8.32 0.75 12.09
N VAL A 91 -8.48 1.75 11.21
CA VAL A 91 -7.97 3.11 11.43
C VAL A 91 -8.55 3.75 12.71
N ALA A 92 -9.79 3.43 13.08
CA ALA A 92 -10.41 3.86 14.34
C ALA A 92 -9.83 3.20 15.61
N GLY A 93 -8.87 2.27 15.47
CA GLY A 93 -8.27 1.49 16.57
C GLY A 93 -7.36 2.26 17.55
N GLY A 94 -7.39 3.59 17.52
CA GLY A 94 -6.60 4.45 18.41
C GLY A 94 -5.10 4.44 18.10
N TYR A 95 -4.75 4.58 16.82
CA TYR A 95 -3.38 4.72 16.36
C TYR A 95 -2.96 6.19 16.31
N ASP A 96 -1.69 6.46 16.60
CA ASP A 96 -1.10 7.80 16.46
C ASP A 96 -0.69 8.05 14.99
N LEU A 97 -0.28 6.98 14.30
CA LEU A 97 0.26 6.98 12.95
C LEU A 97 -0.35 5.84 12.13
N VAL A 98 -0.78 6.13 10.91
CA VAL A 98 -1.10 5.15 9.88
C VAL A 98 -0.18 5.36 8.69
N ALA A 99 0.64 4.35 8.39
CA ALA A 99 1.49 4.31 7.20
C ALA A 99 0.81 3.49 6.08
N CYS A 100 0.90 3.93 4.84
CA CYS A 100 0.35 3.20 3.70
C CYS A 100 1.18 3.32 2.42
N ASP A 101 0.83 2.49 1.44
CA ASP A 101 1.37 2.56 0.08
C ASP A 101 1.25 3.97 -0.51
N GLY A 102 2.26 4.38 -1.28
CA GLY A 102 2.32 5.66 -1.94
C GLY A 102 1.40 5.79 -3.16
N LEU A 103 0.86 6.99 -3.35
CA LEU A 103 0.14 7.36 -4.56
C LEU A 103 1.15 7.70 -5.68
N GLU A 104 1.51 6.70 -6.48
CA GLU A 104 2.61 6.77 -7.47
C GLU A 104 2.12 6.66 -8.93
N GLY A 105 0.87 6.24 -9.16
CA GLY A 105 0.34 6.06 -10.51
C GLY A 105 0.92 4.85 -11.24
N PHE A 106 1.65 3.99 -10.54
CA PHE A 106 2.31 2.84 -11.11
C PHE A 106 1.43 1.60 -11.17
N ASN A 107 0.68 1.34 -10.10
CA ASN A 107 -0.22 0.20 -9.96
C ASN A 107 -1.51 0.63 -9.26
N THR A 108 -2.66 0.24 -9.82
CA THR A 108 -3.98 0.64 -9.34
C THR A 108 -4.28 0.18 -7.92
N SER A 109 -3.77 -0.99 -7.50
CA SER A 109 -3.99 -1.49 -6.13
C SER A 109 -3.21 -0.68 -5.09
N HIS A 110 -2.01 -0.19 -5.45
CA HIS A 110 -1.18 0.64 -4.55
C HIS A 110 -1.88 1.98 -4.31
N ASP A 111 -2.31 2.60 -5.41
CA ASP A 111 -3.04 3.87 -5.35
C ASP A 111 -4.40 3.71 -4.63
N LEU A 112 -5.10 2.58 -4.83
CA LEU A 112 -6.32 2.28 -4.05
C LEU A 112 -6.04 2.15 -2.55
N CYS A 113 -4.92 1.53 -2.15
CA CYS A 113 -4.53 1.44 -0.75
C CYS A 113 -4.35 2.83 -0.14
N HIS A 114 -3.66 3.72 -0.85
CA HIS A 114 -3.54 5.13 -0.46
C HIS A 114 -4.93 5.77 -0.27
N TYR A 115 -5.80 5.69 -1.28
CA TYR A 115 -7.12 6.32 -1.23
C TYR A 115 -7.99 5.79 -0.09
N LEU A 116 -8.00 4.48 0.14
CA LEU A 116 -8.76 3.84 1.22
C LEU A 116 -8.32 4.33 2.60
N VAL A 117 -7.00 4.43 2.83
CA VAL A 117 -6.43 4.86 4.10
C VAL A 117 -6.69 6.35 4.35
N VAL A 118 -6.46 7.19 3.35
CA VAL A 118 -6.71 8.63 3.46
C VAL A 118 -8.18 8.91 3.70
N ALA A 119 -9.07 8.25 2.97
CA ALA A 119 -10.51 8.35 3.17
C ALA A 119 -10.96 7.84 4.55
N ALA A 120 -10.34 6.79 5.08
CA ALA A 120 -10.61 6.26 6.41
C ALA A 120 -10.17 7.20 7.53
N ALA A 121 -9.00 7.82 7.40
CA ALA A 121 -8.50 8.81 8.35
C ALA A 121 -9.32 10.10 8.33
N ALA A 122 -9.73 10.57 7.15
CA ALA A 122 -10.58 11.75 7.01
C ALA A 122 -11.95 11.60 7.70
N ARG A 123 -12.45 10.36 7.83
CA ARG A 123 -13.69 10.04 8.56
C ARG A 123 -13.53 10.04 10.07
N GLN A 124 -12.31 9.99 10.59
CA GLN A 124 -12.10 10.02 12.02
C GLN A 124 -12.33 11.44 12.58
N PRO A 125 -12.90 11.56 13.79
CA PRO A 125 -12.94 12.83 14.52
C PRO A 125 -11.56 13.45 14.62
N GLU A 126 -11.45 14.78 14.51
CA GLU A 126 -10.16 15.48 14.51
C GLU A 126 -9.32 15.16 15.75
N ALA A 127 -9.95 15.04 16.93
CA ALA A 127 -9.29 14.73 18.19
C ALA A 127 -8.66 13.32 18.24
N THR A 128 -9.12 12.39 17.39
CA THR A 128 -8.66 11.00 17.34
C THR A 128 -8.12 10.61 15.97
N ARG A 129 -7.94 11.59 15.08
CA ARG A 129 -7.50 11.35 13.71
C ARG A 129 -6.00 11.02 13.73
N PRO A 130 -5.59 9.84 13.23
CA PRO A 130 -4.17 9.53 13.15
C PRO A 130 -3.48 10.42 12.11
N GLU A 131 -2.20 10.64 12.31
CA GLU A 131 -1.34 11.11 11.23
C GLU A 131 -1.26 10.05 10.14
N VAL A 132 -1.46 10.45 8.87
CA VAL A 132 -1.30 9.55 7.72
C VAL A 132 0.00 9.84 7.01
N ARG A 133 0.79 8.79 6.79
CA ARG A 133 2.01 8.83 5.99
C ARG A 133 1.99 7.82 4.86
N GLU A 134 2.65 8.17 3.79
CA GLU A 134 2.84 7.29 2.63
C GLU A 134 4.32 7.04 2.36
N PHE A 135 4.65 5.85 1.86
CA PHE A 135 5.99 5.46 1.43
C PHE A 135 6.02 5.01 -0.03
N PRO A 136 7.12 5.24 -0.76
CA PRO A 136 7.22 4.83 -2.14
C PRO A 136 7.45 3.32 -2.25
N LEU A 137 6.75 2.71 -3.20
CA LEU A 137 6.94 1.33 -3.62
C LEU A 137 7.80 1.24 -4.89
N GLU A 138 7.78 2.27 -5.73
CA GLU A 138 8.46 2.27 -7.03
C GLU A 138 9.57 3.30 -7.09
N ALA A 139 9.30 4.53 -6.64
CA ALA A 139 10.29 5.57 -6.58
C ALA A 139 11.42 5.21 -5.58
N PRO A 140 12.67 5.63 -5.82
CA PRO A 140 13.73 5.50 -4.84
C PRO A 140 13.33 6.18 -3.52
N PRO A 141 13.43 5.53 -2.35
CA PRO A 141 13.02 6.14 -1.07
C PRO A 141 13.67 7.50 -0.79
N ALA A 142 14.94 7.67 -1.19
CA ALA A 142 15.65 8.93 -1.08
C ALA A 142 15.00 10.09 -1.87
N SER A 143 14.26 9.81 -2.95
CA SER A 143 13.55 10.85 -3.71
C SER A 143 12.33 11.41 -2.97
N TRP A 144 11.87 10.73 -1.91
CA TRP A 144 10.78 11.18 -1.04
C TRP A 144 11.29 11.83 0.25
N ALA A 145 12.60 11.96 0.41
CA ALA A 145 13.22 12.70 1.50
C ALA A 145 13.00 14.21 1.33
N GLY A 146 12.63 14.90 2.40
CA GLY A 146 12.44 16.36 2.41
C GLY A 146 11.84 16.87 3.72
N ALA A 147 11.43 18.14 3.72
CA ALA A 147 10.76 18.74 4.88
C ALA A 147 9.45 17.98 5.21
N GLY A 148 9.34 17.48 6.44
CA GLY A 148 8.17 16.73 6.91
C GLY A 148 8.15 15.25 6.50
N SER A 149 9.25 14.70 5.97
CA SER A 149 9.43 13.25 5.80
C SER A 149 10.20 12.66 6.97
N ASP A 150 9.85 11.44 7.38
CA ASP A 150 10.69 10.61 8.23
C ASP A 150 11.58 9.78 7.32
N VAL A 151 12.90 9.93 7.50
CA VAL A 151 13.90 9.19 6.73
C VAL A 151 14.75 8.41 7.71
N LEU A 152 14.84 7.11 7.50
CA LEU A 152 15.74 6.23 8.23
C LEU A 152 16.87 5.80 7.31
N ALA A 153 18.08 6.24 7.63
CA ALA A 153 19.29 5.66 7.09
C ALA A 153 19.60 4.37 7.87
N LEU A 154 19.77 3.27 7.16
CA LEU A 154 20.08 1.97 7.73
C LEU A 154 21.59 1.83 7.82
N ASP A 155 22.06 1.45 9.01
CA ASP A 155 23.42 0.95 9.15
C ASP A 155 23.56 -0.42 8.45
N GLU A 156 24.80 -0.86 8.27
CA GLU A 156 25.11 -2.12 7.60
C GLU A 156 24.38 -3.32 8.26
N PRO A 157 24.32 -3.46 9.60
CA PRO A 157 23.51 -4.50 10.23
C PRO A 157 22.01 -4.44 9.91
N ALA A 158 21.39 -3.25 9.93
CA ALA A 158 19.98 -3.09 9.62
C ALA A 158 19.67 -3.39 8.14
N LEU A 159 20.54 -2.92 7.23
CA LEU A 159 20.45 -3.22 5.81
C LEU A 159 20.57 -4.73 5.56
N ALA A 160 21.56 -5.39 6.19
CA ALA A 160 21.75 -6.83 6.05
C ALA A 160 20.53 -7.64 6.55
N ARG A 161 19.86 -7.21 7.64
CA ARG A 161 18.62 -7.84 8.10
C ARG A 161 17.47 -7.64 7.11
N LYS A 162 17.31 -6.42 6.58
CA LYS A 162 16.29 -6.10 5.56
C LYS A 162 16.49 -6.91 4.28
N VAL A 163 17.72 -6.98 3.77
CA VAL A 163 18.06 -7.77 2.58
C VAL A 163 17.80 -9.26 2.83
N ARG A 164 18.17 -9.78 4.00
CA ARG A 164 17.89 -11.17 4.39
C ARG A 164 16.39 -11.46 4.47
N ALA A 165 15.60 -10.55 5.04
CA ALA A 165 14.14 -10.69 5.09
C ALA A 165 13.54 -10.72 3.68
N ALA A 166 13.99 -9.84 2.79
CA ALA A 166 13.56 -9.80 1.40
C ALA A 166 13.95 -11.07 0.62
N LEU A 167 15.17 -11.58 0.80
CA LEU A 167 15.63 -12.82 0.16
C LEU A 167 14.97 -14.08 0.75
N GLY A 168 14.54 -14.03 2.01
CA GLY A 168 13.76 -15.08 2.66
C GLY A 168 12.29 -15.12 2.21
N TYR A 169 11.85 -14.10 1.47
CA TYR A 169 10.54 -14.04 0.85
C TYR A 169 10.54 -14.89 -0.43
N THR A 170 10.20 -16.17 -0.30
CA THR A 170 10.43 -17.20 -1.35
C THR A 170 9.83 -16.79 -2.70
N GLU A 171 8.61 -16.25 -2.68
CA GLU A 171 7.84 -15.85 -3.85
C GLU A 171 8.43 -14.61 -4.56
N LEU A 172 9.18 -13.77 -3.82
CA LEU A 172 9.81 -12.55 -4.33
C LEU A 172 11.33 -12.67 -4.51
N ALA A 173 11.94 -13.79 -4.12
CA ALA A 173 13.38 -13.93 -4.05
C ALA A 173 14.07 -13.66 -5.39
N ALA A 174 13.46 -14.04 -6.52
CA ALA A 174 13.99 -13.78 -7.85
C ALA A 174 13.99 -12.28 -8.20
N GLU A 175 12.88 -11.60 -7.94
CA GLU A 175 12.70 -10.16 -8.17
C GLU A 175 13.62 -9.33 -7.26
N VAL A 176 13.74 -9.74 -6.00
CA VAL A 176 14.67 -9.15 -5.03
C VAL A 176 16.11 -9.30 -5.52
N ARG A 177 16.54 -10.50 -5.92
CA ARG A 177 17.90 -10.72 -6.46
C ARG A 177 18.16 -9.88 -7.70
N SER A 178 17.19 -9.80 -8.62
CA SER A 178 17.31 -8.97 -9.82
C SER A 178 17.49 -7.49 -9.46
N SER A 179 16.68 -6.99 -8.53
CA SER A 179 16.75 -5.61 -8.06
C SER A 179 18.08 -5.30 -7.37
N LEU A 180 18.56 -6.20 -6.51
CA LEU A 180 19.86 -6.09 -5.85
C LEU A 180 21.02 -6.11 -6.85
N ALA A 181 20.98 -6.98 -7.87
CA ALA A 181 22.01 -7.03 -8.90
C ALA A 181 22.03 -5.76 -9.77
N HIS A 182 20.87 -5.16 -10.04
CA HIS A 182 20.76 -3.96 -10.87
C HIS A 182 21.12 -2.67 -10.12
N MET A 183 20.68 -2.54 -8.86
CA MET A 183 20.76 -1.28 -8.10
C MET A 183 21.84 -1.29 -7.00
N GLY A 184 22.29 -2.46 -6.58
CA GLY A 184 23.16 -2.65 -5.41
C GLY A 184 22.40 -2.56 -4.08
N GLU A 185 22.94 -3.19 -3.04
CA GLU A 185 22.31 -3.20 -1.70
C GLU A 185 22.16 -1.80 -1.09
N ALA A 186 23.14 -0.92 -1.32
CA ALA A 186 23.14 0.44 -0.79
C ALA A 186 21.91 1.26 -1.23
N ALA A 187 21.30 0.94 -2.37
CA ALA A 187 20.07 1.57 -2.83
C ALA A 187 18.86 1.31 -1.91
N PHE A 188 18.94 0.29 -1.06
CA PHE A 188 17.89 -0.11 -0.11
C PHE A 188 18.20 0.32 1.33
N ALA A 189 19.30 1.04 1.55
CA ALA A 189 19.75 1.55 2.85
C ALA A 189 18.94 2.76 3.37
N THR A 190 17.91 3.17 2.64
CA THR A 190 17.03 4.28 3.02
C THR A 190 15.59 3.78 3.09
N GLU A 191 14.93 4.09 4.20
CA GLU A 191 13.47 4.00 4.33
C GLU A 191 12.93 5.42 4.47
N ALA A 192 11.85 5.73 3.77
CA ALA A 192 11.29 7.07 3.76
C ALA A 192 9.77 7.00 3.79
N MET A 193 9.17 7.85 4.62
CA MET A 193 7.74 8.11 4.66
C MET A 193 7.52 9.61 4.69
N ARG A 194 6.55 10.11 3.95
CA ARG A 194 6.13 11.52 4.03
C ARG A 194 4.70 11.63 4.51
N ARG A 195 4.37 12.73 5.19
CA ARG A 195 2.99 13.06 5.50
C ARG A 195 2.18 13.16 4.20
N VAL A 196 1.01 12.53 4.16
CA VAL A 196 0.07 12.74 3.05
C VAL A 196 -0.33 14.21 3.05
N ARG A 197 -0.07 14.90 1.94
CA ARG A 197 -0.45 16.30 1.79
C ARG A 197 -1.95 16.38 1.50
N PRO A 198 -2.69 17.31 2.13
CA PRO A 198 -4.03 17.66 1.66
C PRO A 198 -3.91 18.17 0.22
N GLY A 199 -4.33 17.35 -0.75
CA GLY A 199 -4.44 17.78 -2.14
C GLY A 199 -5.68 18.66 -2.35
N PRO A 200 -5.67 19.57 -3.33
CA PRO A 200 -6.86 20.38 -3.65
C PRO A 200 -8.01 19.52 -4.20
N ASP A 201 -7.71 18.35 -4.80
CA ASP A 201 -8.70 17.37 -5.24
C ASP A 201 -8.23 15.95 -4.85
N PRO A 202 -8.91 15.27 -3.90
CA PRO A 202 -8.62 13.87 -3.58
C PRO A 202 -8.94 12.92 -4.74
N ASN A 203 -9.68 13.40 -5.75
CA ASN A 203 -10.03 12.68 -6.96
C ASN A 203 -9.21 13.15 -8.16
N ALA A 204 -7.98 13.65 -7.97
CA ALA A 204 -7.06 13.83 -9.11
C ALA A 204 -6.32 12.51 -9.41
N PRO A 205 -6.02 12.21 -10.70
CA PRO A 205 -5.16 11.09 -11.02
C PRO A 205 -3.73 11.33 -10.53
N PRO A 206 -2.98 10.28 -10.15
CA PRO A 206 -1.58 10.38 -9.72
C PRO A 206 -0.58 10.71 -10.85
N GLY A 207 -1.08 11.13 -12.02
CA GLY A 207 -0.33 11.43 -13.23
C GLY A 207 -1.28 11.65 -14.41
N ALA A 208 -0.76 12.10 -15.56
CA ALA A 208 -1.58 12.37 -16.74
C ALA A 208 -0.88 11.88 -18.03
N PRO A 209 -1.15 10.63 -18.49
CA PRO A 209 -1.88 9.57 -17.80
C PRO A 209 -1.01 8.86 -16.73
N PRO A 210 -1.61 8.16 -15.76
CA PRO A 210 -0.87 7.27 -14.87
C PRO A 210 -0.12 6.16 -15.61
N HIS A 211 1.00 5.69 -15.06
CA HIS A 211 1.83 4.64 -15.67
C HIS A 211 1.07 3.31 -15.84
N TYR A 212 0.18 2.93 -14.91
CA TYR A 212 -0.62 1.70 -15.10
C TYR A 212 -1.49 1.73 -16.36
N GLU A 213 -1.88 2.90 -16.87
CA GLU A 213 -2.66 2.99 -18.11
C GLU A 213 -1.79 2.70 -19.33
N THR A 214 -0.58 3.28 -19.38
CA THR A 214 0.36 3.07 -20.48
C THR A 214 0.88 1.64 -20.49
N PHE A 215 1.19 1.09 -19.31
CA PHE A 215 1.54 -0.31 -19.12
C PHE A 215 0.38 -1.22 -19.54
N GLY A 216 -0.84 -0.97 -19.05
CA GLY A 216 -2.03 -1.74 -19.39
C GLY A 216 -2.32 -1.74 -20.89
N ALA A 217 -2.21 -0.59 -21.56
CA ALA A 217 -2.37 -0.48 -23.01
C ALA A 217 -1.35 -1.31 -23.80
N ARG A 218 -0.11 -1.42 -23.31
CA ARG A 218 0.87 -2.35 -23.87
C ARG A 218 0.43 -3.81 -23.67
N ARG A 219 0.00 -4.19 -22.46
CA ARG A 219 -0.43 -5.57 -22.16
C ARG A 219 -1.68 -6.01 -22.93
N VAL A 220 -2.60 -5.09 -23.25
CA VAL A 220 -3.74 -5.38 -24.14
C VAL A 220 -3.26 -5.65 -25.57
N ARG A 221 -2.34 -4.84 -26.10
CA ARG A 221 -1.75 -5.08 -27.44
C ARG A 221 -1.00 -6.41 -27.53
N GLU A 222 -0.41 -6.85 -26.42
CA GLU A 222 0.25 -8.15 -26.29
C GLU A 222 -0.73 -9.32 -26.05
N GLY A 223 -2.03 -9.07 -25.97
CA GLY A 223 -3.06 -10.09 -25.75
C GLY A 223 -3.10 -10.66 -24.33
N VAL A 224 -2.43 -10.01 -23.37
CA VAL A 224 -2.36 -10.48 -21.97
C VAL A 224 -3.55 -10.00 -21.16
N TYR A 225 -3.94 -8.74 -21.34
CA TYR A 225 -5.09 -8.17 -20.65
C TYR A 225 -6.28 -8.01 -21.61
N PRO A 226 -7.52 -8.26 -21.15
CA PRO A 226 -8.70 -8.07 -21.98
C PRO A 226 -9.02 -6.59 -22.21
N GLU A 227 -8.63 -5.72 -21.26
CA GLU A 227 -8.81 -4.27 -21.37
C GLU A 227 -7.82 -3.50 -20.51
N VAL A 228 -7.72 -2.19 -20.78
CA VAL A 228 -6.91 -1.27 -20.00
C VAL A 228 -7.75 -0.70 -18.87
N ILE A 229 -7.30 -0.89 -17.63
CA ILE A 229 -7.85 -0.14 -16.50
C ILE A 229 -7.36 1.31 -16.62
N ARG A 230 -8.33 2.21 -16.79
CA ARG A 230 -8.14 3.66 -16.86
C ARG A 230 -8.61 4.32 -15.59
N TRP A 231 -7.91 5.37 -15.17
CA TRP A 231 -8.24 6.13 -14.00
C TRP A 231 -9.65 6.73 -14.12
N VAL A 232 -9.94 7.40 -15.22
CA VAL A 232 -11.23 8.10 -15.46
C VAL A 232 -12.42 7.15 -15.40
N ASP A 233 -12.28 5.96 -15.98
CA ASP A 233 -13.38 5.03 -16.23
C ASP A 233 -13.56 3.98 -15.12
N HIS A 234 -12.48 3.64 -14.40
CA HIS A 234 -12.46 2.52 -13.46
C HIS A 234 -12.10 2.93 -12.04
N VAL A 235 -11.04 3.74 -11.88
CA VAL A 235 -10.55 4.12 -10.54
C VAL A 235 -11.39 5.25 -9.95
N ARG A 236 -11.61 6.33 -10.70
CA ARG A 236 -12.37 7.50 -10.25
C ARG A 236 -13.78 7.16 -9.75
N PRO A 237 -14.59 6.30 -10.41
CA PRO A 237 -15.88 5.90 -9.87
C PRO A 237 -15.78 5.26 -8.48
N VAL A 238 -14.77 4.42 -8.24
CA VAL A 238 -14.52 3.80 -6.93
C VAL A 238 -14.09 4.86 -5.93
N VAL A 239 -13.09 5.68 -6.27
CA VAL A 239 -12.56 6.76 -5.42
C VAL A 239 -13.70 7.70 -5.02
N ASN A 240 -14.58 8.14 -5.92
CA ASN A 240 -15.70 9.02 -5.58
C ASN A 240 -16.65 8.44 -4.50
N HIS A 241 -16.79 7.12 -4.40
CA HIS A 241 -17.60 6.47 -3.36
C HIS A 241 -16.85 6.34 -2.03
N LEU A 242 -15.53 6.49 -2.04
CA LEU A 242 -14.71 6.45 -0.83
C LEU A 242 -14.75 7.74 -0.05
N TRP A 243 -15.17 8.91 -0.56
CA TRP A 243 -15.27 10.12 0.26
C TRP A 243 -16.69 10.33 0.77
N PRO A 244 -16.88 10.90 1.98
CA PRO A 244 -18.20 11.29 2.45
C PRO A 244 -18.79 12.29 1.46
N GLN A 245 -19.98 11.98 0.94
CA GLN A 245 -20.79 13.00 0.27
C GLN A 245 -21.24 14.01 1.34
N PRO A 246 -21.27 15.32 1.05
CA PRO A 246 -21.78 16.30 2.01
C PRO A 246 -23.19 15.89 2.49
N GLY A 247 -23.31 15.54 3.77
CA GLY A 247 -24.55 15.04 4.40
C GLY A 247 -24.58 13.54 4.76
N GLY A 248 -23.52 12.77 4.49
CA GLY A 248 -23.44 11.35 4.89
C GLY A 248 -23.21 11.14 6.39
N ALA A 249 -23.96 10.22 7.01
CA ALA A 249 -23.81 9.88 8.42
C ALA A 249 -22.39 9.36 8.76
N PRO A 250 -21.83 9.69 9.94
CA PRO A 250 -20.59 9.08 10.40
C PRO A 250 -20.77 7.57 10.55
N CYS A 251 -19.72 6.80 10.19
CA CYS A 251 -19.75 5.34 10.20
C CYS A 251 -20.27 4.80 11.54
N GLY A 252 -21.38 4.06 11.47
CA GLY A 252 -21.97 3.37 12.61
C GLY A 252 -21.03 2.28 13.13
N CYS A 253 -20.90 2.27 14.46
CA CYS A 253 -20.16 1.30 15.27
C CYS A 253 -20.68 -0.12 15.08
#